data_AF-A0A1Q3HQR4-F1
#
_entry.id   AF-A0A1Q3HQR4-F1
#
_cell.length_a   1.000
_cell.length_b   1.000
_cell.length_c   1.000
_cell.angle_alpha   90.00
_cell.angle_beta   90.00
_cell.angle_gamma   90.00
#
_symmetry.space_group_name_H-M   'P 1'
#
loop_
_entity.id
_entity.type
_entity.pdbx_description
1 polymer ?
#
loop_
_entity_poly.entity_id
_entity_poly.type
_entity_poly.pdbx_seq_one_letter_code
_entity_poly.pdbx_strand_id
1 'polypeptide(L)'
;MKSSKNMLVLAGLGVLVLTAMLLAREDAPEAPVREATAPAPAAPSRPAPAEQARPAAPLPKPPELLAAPEELPGEEGEHGEFTTNTDVVKQKIFKTEPRLAQFDYFREHVLLDSNGRKDYQALLADRSMYEQTRSALSHPGDGKDSMESNVKRLMRIDYLREALSWKENPERPHLLSTLEGIILEDSFEPGMDPEVKRSLAATKFELFELLYKQDPERARALVGTARGTRLEKLMEYIVTRTQRIVAKEQELSLQAQRTGTP
;
A
#
# COMPACT_ATOMS: atom_id res chain seq x y z
N MET A 1 -42.49 54.55 -13.62
CA MET A 1 -42.74 54.31 -12.17
C MET A 1 -41.61 53.40 -11.68
N LYS A 2 -40.80 53.70 -10.63
CA LYS A 2 -41.13 53.76 -9.18
C LYS A 2 -41.91 52.49 -8.74
N SER A 3 -41.63 51.74 -7.67
CA SER A 3 -40.57 51.75 -6.62
C SER A 3 -40.74 50.47 -5.74
N SER A 4 -39.81 49.97 -4.92
CA SER A 4 -38.39 50.35 -4.67
C SER A 4 -37.58 49.16 -4.10
N LYS A 5 -36.25 49.35 -4.10
CA LYS A 5 -35.22 48.76 -3.22
C LYS A 5 -35.65 48.55 -1.75
N ASN A 6 -35.07 47.53 -1.10
CA ASN A 6 -34.67 47.58 0.32
C ASN A 6 -33.32 46.86 0.51
N MET A 7 -32.50 47.38 1.43
CA MET A 7 -31.06 47.10 1.60
C MET A 7 -30.68 47.35 3.08
N LEU A 8 -29.93 46.42 3.69
CA LEU A 8 -29.00 46.49 4.86
C LEU A 8 -28.89 45.04 5.39
N VAL A 9 -27.75 44.34 5.38
CA VAL A 9 -26.47 44.58 6.09
C VAL A 9 -26.61 44.54 7.62
N LEU A 10 -26.00 43.53 8.23
CA LEU A 10 -25.32 43.67 9.52
C LEU A 10 -24.12 42.71 9.57
N ALA A 11 -23.01 43.19 10.13
CA ALA A 11 -21.73 42.50 10.21
C ALA A 11 -21.24 42.40 11.66
N GLY A 12 -20.34 41.45 11.94
CA GLY A 12 -19.72 41.20 13.24
C GLY A 12 -19.16 39.77 13.21
N LEU A 13 -17.87 39.48 13.03
CA LEU A 13 -16.63 40.03 13.62
C LEU A 13 -16.48 39.62 15.10
N GLY A 14 -15.54 38.71 15.37
CA GLY A 14 -15.32 38.12 16.70
C GLY A 14 -14.13 37.17 16.75
N VAL A 15 -12.91 37.73 16.82
CA VAL A 15 -11.66 36.99 17.11
C VAL A 15 -11.39 37.07 18.62
N LEU A 16 -11.11 35.92 19.24
CA LEU A 16 -10.64 35.72 20.63
C LEU A 16 -9.99 34.32 20.63
N VAL A 17 -8.67 34.10 20.68
CA VAL A 17 -7.54 34.67 21.46
C VAL A 17 -7.63 34.37 22.96
N LEU A 18 -6.59 33.68 23.43
CA LEU A 18 -6.32 33.16 24.78
C LEU A 18 -6.64 34.11 25.94
N THR A 19 -7.05 33.57 27.09
CA THR A 19 -6.70 34.12 28.42
C THR A 19 -6.88 33.09 29.55
N ALA A 20 -5.97 33.10 30.54
CA ALA A 20 -6.03 32.51 31.91
C ALA A 20 -6.49 31.03 32.06
N MET A 21 -5.72 30.04 32.53
CA MET A 21 -4.73 29.96 33.62
C MET A 21 -5.22 30.27 35.05
N LEU A 22 -4.92 29.33 35.95
CA LEU A 22 -4.83 29.43 37.43
C LEU A 22 -6.12 29.65 38.25
N LEU A 23 -6.51 28.57 38.96
CA LEU A 23 -7.03 28.44 40.34
C LEU A 23 -7.67 27.03 40.42
N ALA A 24 -7.35 26.12 41.34
CA ALA A 24 -7.03 26.35 42.74
C ALA A 24 -5.93 25.42 43.32
N ARG A 25 -5.25 25.91 44.36
CA ARG A 25 -4.61 25.14 45.45
C ARG A 25 -5.74 24.54 46.34
N GLU A 26 -5.55 23.73 47.37
CA GLU A 26 -4.39 23.39 48.21
C GLU A 26 -4.73 22.08 48.95
N ASP A 27 -3.72 21.27 49.33
CA ASP A 27 -3.59 20.78 50.70
C ASP A 27 -2.38 19.82 50.83
N ALA A 28 -1.52 20.12 51.80
CA ALA A 28 -0.42 19.27 52.23
C ALA A 28 -0.19 19.49 53.74
N PRO A 29 -0.12 18.43 54.56
CA PRO A 29 0.35 18.52 55.93
C PRO A 29 1.87 18.26 56.03
N GLU A 30 2.48 18.84 57.07
CA GLU A 30 3.92 18.94 57.27
C GLU A 30 4.63 17.60 57.60
N ALA A 31 5.93 17.57 57.35
CA ALA A 31 6.82 16.48 57.76
C ALA A 31 7.35 16.67 59.19
N PRO A 32 7.83 15.60 59.84
CA PRO A 32 8.89 15.72 60.83
C PRO A 32 10.26 15.31 60.23
N VAL A 33 11.25 16.16 60.47
CA VAL A 33 12.66 15.93 60.09
C VAL A 33 13.23 14.71 60.83
N ARG A 34 14.04 13.90 60.15
CA ARG A 34 14.94 12.92 60.78
C ARG A 34 16.37 13.09 60.27
N GLU A 35 17.31 12.89 61.18
CA GLU A 35 18.71 13.30 61.03
C GLU A 35 19.46 12.58 59.91
N ALA A 36 20.39 13.31 59.29
CA ALA A 36 21.30 12.75 58.31
C ALA A 36 22.42 11.95 58.99
N THR A 37 22.49 10.65 58.72
CA THR A 37 23.64 9.81 59.06
C THR A 37 24.51 9.64 57.81
N ALA A 38 25.84 9.75 57.96
CA ALA A 38 26.79 9.77 56.85
C ALA A 38 26.80 8.45 56.03
N PRO A 39 27.13 8.51 54.72
CA PRO A 39 27.17 7.32 53.86
C PRO A 39 28.33 6.40 54.23
N ALA A 40 28.03 5.12 54.45
CA ALA A 40 29.03 4.06 54.54
C ALA A 40 29.68 3.79 53.16
N PRO A 41 30.95 3.35 53.10
CA PRO A 41 31.65 3.13 51.84
C PRO A 41 31.02 1.99 51.03
N ALA A 42 30.93 2.19 49.71
CA ALA A 42 30.36 1.21 48.79
C ALA A 42 31.19 -0.08 48.75
N ALA A 43 30.53 -1.21 48.99
CA ALA A 43 31.10 -2.53 48.69
C ALA A 43 31.21 -2.72 47.17
N PRO A 44 32.23 -3.43 46.66
CA PRO A 44 32.42 -3.61 45.22
C PRO A 44 31.30 -4.46 44.62
N SER A 45 30.54 -3.86 43.69
CA SER A 45 29.54 -4.58 42.90
C SER A 45 30.20 -5.66 42.05
N ARG A 46 29.76 -6.92 42.20
CA ARG A 46 30.11 -7.99 41.26
C ARG A 46 29.64 -7.61 39.84
N PRO A 47 30.42 -7.89 38.78
CA PRO A 47 29.91 -7.82 37.43
C PRO A 47 28.76 -8.82 37.26
N ALA A 48 27.68 -8.39 36.62
CA ALA A 48 26.59 -9.28 36.23
C ALA A 48 27.12 -10.32 35.21
N PRO A 49 26.63 -11.57 35.21
CA PRO A 49 26.96 -12.53 34.17
C PRO A 49 26.52 -11.97 32.81
N ALA A 50 27.43 -11.97 31.84
CA ALA A 50 27.08 -11.60 30.47
C ALA A 50 26.01 -12.57 29.95
N GLU A 51 24.86 -12.03 29.56
CA GLU A 51 23.78 -12.81 28.96
C GLU A 51 24.29 -13.38 27.63
N GLN A 52 24.57 -14.68 27.61
CA GLN A 52 25.06 -15.36 26.41
C GLN A 52 24.02 -15.21 25.30
N ALA A 53 24.43 -14.58 24.20
CA ALA A 53 23.60 -14.45 23.01
C ALA A 53 23.12 -15.85 22.59
N ARG A 54 21.81 -16.10 22.77
CA ARG A 54 21.21 -17.34 22.27
C ARG A 54 21.42 -17.37 20.76
N PRO A 55 21.87 -18.50 20.17
CA PRO A 55 21.88 -18.66 18.73
C PRO A 55 20.50 -18.32 18.18
N ALA A 56 20.44 -17.45 17.17
CA ALA A 56 19.19 -17.19 16.48
C ALA A 56 18.65 -18.53 15.96
N ALA A 57 17.40 -18.84 16.30
CA ALA A 57 16.76 -20.04 15.77
C ALA A 57 16.80 -19.95 14.24
N PRO A 58 17.26 -21.00 13.52
CA PRO A 58 17.29 -20.97 12.07
C PRO A 58 15.86 -20.74 11.57
N LEU A 59 15.72 -19.82 10.62
CA LEU A 59 14.43 -19.55 9.98
C LEU A 59 13.82 -20.87 9.48
N PRO A 60 12.54 -21.14 9.72
CA PRO A 60 11.90 -22.34 9.19
C PRO A 60 12.08 -22.33 7.68
N LYS A 61 12.68 -23.41 7.13
CA LYS A 61 12.73 -23.59 5.69
C LYS A 61 11.29 -23.52 5.15
N PRO A 62 11.03 -22.78 4.05
CA PRO A 62 9.77 -22.91 3.34
C PRO A 62 9.55 -24.38 2.98
N PRO A 63 8.31 -24.89 3.03
CA PRO A 63 8.02 -26.25 2.59
C PRO A 63 8.51 -26.44 1.15
N GLU A 64 9.01 -27.64 0.80
CA GLU A 64 9.65 -27.93 -0.50
C GLU A 64 8.72 -27.73 -1.72
N LEU A 65 7.43 -27.52 -1.49
CA LEU A 65 6.45 -27.00 -2.46
C LEU A 65 6.77 -25.58 -2.99
N LEU A 66 7.76 -24.89 -2.42
CA LEU A 66 8.27 -23.59 -2.88
C LEU A 66 9.67 -23.67 -3.50
N ALA A 67 10.22 -24.87 -3.70
CA ALA A 67 11.29 -25.07 -4.66
C ALA A 67 10.69 -24.85 -6.06
N ALA A 68 11.17 -23.84 -6.79
CA ALA A 68 10.91 -23.75 -8.23
C ALA A 68 11.40 -25.06 -8.87
N PRO A 69 10.69 -25.62 -9.89
CA PRO A 69 11.14 -26.82 -10.58
C PRO A 69 12.60 -26.69 -11.00
N GLU A 70 13.44 -27.61 -10.53
CA GLU A 70 14.89 -27.58 -10.78
C GLU A 70 15.18 -27.77 -12.28
N GLU A 71 14.28 -28.46 -12.98
CA GLU A 71 14.18 -28.53 -14.43
C GLU A 71 13.00 -27.68 -14.94
N LEU A 72 13.30 -26.70 -15.80
CA LEU A 72 12.27 -26.05 -16.61
C LEU A 72 11.76 -27.02 -17.69
N PRO A 73 10.44 -27.13 -17.91
CA PRO A 73 9.91 -27.67 -19.15
C PRO A 73 10.29 -26.74 -20.31
N GLY A 74 11.37 -27.06 -21.03
CA GLY A 74 11.72 -26.42 -22.29
C GLY A 74 12.72 -25.25 -22.21
N GLU A 75 14.00 -25.54 -21.95
CA GLU A 75 15.08 -24.86 -22.70
C GLU A 75 15.56 -25.69 -23.91
N GLU A 76 15.31 -27.01 -23.95
CA GLU A 76 15.55 -27.89 -25.12
C GLU A 76 14.35 -28.77 -25.54
N GLY A 77 13.24 -28.72 -24.80
CA GLY A 77 12.01 -29.48 -25.09
C GLY A 77 10.96 -28.63 -25.80
N GLU A 78 10.21 -29.24 -26.73
CA GLU A 78 9.06 -28.60 -27.38
C GLU A 78 8.08 -28.08 -26.32
N HIS A 79 7.64 -26.83 -26.50
CA HIS A 79 6.53 -26.26 -25.74
C HIS A 79 5.32 -27.18 -25.86
N GLY A 80 4.87 -27.74 -24.73
CA GLY A 80 3.66 -28.56 -24.71
C GLY A 80 2.48 -27.76 -25.25
N GLU A 81 1.53 -28.44 -25.90
CA GLU A 81 0.43 -27.87 -26.70
C GLU A 81 -0.41 -26.77 -26.01
N PHE A 82 -0.29 -26.62 -24.69
CA PHE A 82 -1.01 -25.67 -23.86
C PHE A 82 -0.16 -24.57 -23.18
N THR A 83 1.17 -24.56 -23.32
CA THR A 83 2.01 -23.51 -22.68
C THR A 83 1.99 -22.21 -23.48
N THR A 84 1.63 -21.09 -22.84
CA THR A 84 1.62 -19.77 -23.49
C THR A 84 2.95 -19.03 -23.32
N ASN A 85 3.17 -18.01 -24.16
CA ASN A 85 4.31 -17.09 -24.01
C ASN A 85 4.35 -16.41 -22.63
N THR A 86 3.20 -16.20 -21.99
CA THR A 86 3.12 -15.61 -20.65
C THR A 86 3.63 -16.58 -19.58
N ASP A 87 3.40 -17.89 -19.74
CA ASP A 87 3.83 -18.90 -18.78
C ASP A 87 5.36 -19.05 -18.78
N VAL A 88 5.98 -19.02 -19.96
CA VAL A 88 7.45 -18.98 -20.12
C VAL A 88 8.04 -17.72 -19.47
N VAL A 89 7.35 -16.57 -19.59
CA VAL A 89 7.77 -15.32 -18.93
C VAL A 89 7.60 -15.40 -17.40
N LYS A 90 6.48 -15.93 -16.89
CA LYS A 90 6.27 -16.20 -15.46
C LYS A 90 7.38 -17.07 -14.88
N GLN A 91 7.72 -18.19 -15.53
CA GLN A 91 8.79 -19.09 -15.08
C GLN A 91 10.14 -18.38 -14.95
N LYS A 92 10.50 -17.51 -15.91
CA LYS A 92 11.72 -16.68 -15.82
C LYS A 92 11.67 -15.71 -14.65
N ILE A 93 10.54 -15.04 -14.45
CA ILE A 93 10.31 -14.13 -13.31
C ILE A 93 10.49 -14.88 -11.99
N PHE A 94 9.93 -16.08 -11.85
CA PHE A 94 9.93 -16.86 -10.60
C PHE A 94 11.31 -17.31 -10.14
N LYS A 95 12.27 -17.49 -11.07
CA LYS A 95 13.70 -17.71 -10.73
C LYS A 95 14.32 -16.51 -10.01
N THR A 96 13.80 -15.30 -10.20
CA THR A 96 14.34 -14.04 -9.65
C THR A 96 13.47 -13.41 -8.56
N GLU A 97 12.17 -13.71 -8.55
CA GLU A 97 11.16 -13.08 -7.70
C GLU A 97 10.36 -14.17 -6.95
N PRO A 98 10.99 -14.94 -6.04
CA PRO A 98 10.36 -16.11 -5.41
C PRO A 98 9.11 -15.78 -4.60
N ARG A 99 8.98 -14.54 -4.11
CA ARG A 99 7.77 -14.04 -3.43
C ARG A 99 6.60 -13.81 -4.38
N LEU A 100 6.86 -13.37 -5.61
CA LEU A 100 5.82 -13.30 -6.65
C LEU A 100 5.41 -14.71 -7.11
N ALA A 101 6.35 -15.66 -7.16
CA ALA A 101 6.03 -17.07 -7.41
C ALA A 101 5.13 -17.67 -6.32
N GLN A 102 5.45 -17.42 -5.04
CA GLN A 102 4.63 -17.86 -3.90
C GLN A 102 3.25 -17.20 -3.91
N PHE A 103 3.15 -15.92 -4.26
CA PHE A 103 1.86 -15.23 -4.44
C PHE A 103 1.03 -15.87 -5.55
N ASP A 104 1.63 -16.09 -6.72
CA ASP A 104 0.93 -16.68 -7.87
C ASP A 104 0.43 -18.09 -7.58
N TYR A 105 1.26 -18.91 -6.91
CA TYR A 105 0.88 -20.22 -6.42
C TYR A 105 -0.37 -20.15 -5.54
N PHE A 106 -0.38 -19.32 -4.49
CA PHE A 106 -1.54 -19.21 -3.61
C PHE A 106 -2.79 -18.62 -4.29
N ARG A 107 -2.61 -17.74 -5.29
CA ARG A 107 -3.70 -17.14 -6.07
C ARG A 107 -4.35 -18.14 -7.02
N GLU A 108 -3.59 -19.06 -7.60
CA GLU A 108 -4.08 -20.02 -8.60
C GLU A 108 -4.54 -21.36 -8.00
N HIS A 109 -4.27 -21.63 -6.71
CA HIS A 109 -4.61 -22.90 -6.04
C HIS A 109 -5.72 -22.76 -4.99
N VAL A 110 -6.59 -23.78 -4.89
CA VAL A 110 -7.63 -23.86 -3.85
C VAL A 110 -6.99 -24.24 -2.50
N LEU A 111 -6.93 -23.28 -1.58
CA LEU A 111 -6.33 -23.46 -0.25
C LEU A 111 -7.30 -24.18 0.70
N LEU A 112 -7.30 -25.52 0.64
CA LEU A 112 -8.23 -26.38 1.40
C LEU A 112 -7.95 -26.41 2.91
N ASP A 113 -6.68 -26.46 3.32
CA ASP A 113 -6.29 -26.53 4.72
C ASP A 113 -6.13 -25.14 5.38
N SER A 114 -6.00 -25.12 6.70
CA SER A 114 -5.90 -23.88 7.48
C SER A 114 -4.50 -23.29 7.57
N ASN A 115 -3.45 -24.03 7.18
CA ASN A 115 -2.07 -23.55 7.18
C ASN A 115 -1.81 -22.79 5.88
N GLY A 116 -2.14 -23.36 4.71
CA GLY A 116 -2.02 -22.67 3.43
C GLY A 116 -2.76 -21.32 3.39
N ARG A 117 -3.96 -21.25 4.00
CA ARG A 117 -4.69 -19.97 4.16
C ARG A 117 -3.98 -18.97 5.08
N LYS A 118 -3.37 -19.43 6.18
CA LYS A 118 -2.58 -18.56 7.08
C LYS A 118 -1.30 -18.08 6.43
N ASP A 119 -0.61 -18.93 5.68
CA ASP A 119 0.62 -18.60 4.97
C ASP A 119 0.34 -17.59 3.85
N TYR A 120 -0.78 -17.76 3.13
CA TYR A 120 -1.23 -16.76 2.15
C TYR A 120 -1.60 -15.43 2.82
N GLN A 121 -2.34 -15.45 3.93
CA GLN A 121 -2.64 -14.25 4.72
C GLN A 121 -1.38 -13.57 5.26
N ALA A 122 -0.39 -14.33 5.72
CA ALA A 122 0.89 -13.79 6.17
C ALA A 122 1.65 -13.12 5.02
N LEU A 123 1.63 -13.71 3.82
CA LEU A 123 2.19 -13.10 2.61
C LEU A 123 1.44 -11.82 2.22
N LEU A 124 0.10 -11.83 2.22
CA LEU A 124 -0.73 -10.66 1.92
C LEU A 124 -0.61 -9.52 2.94
N ALA A 125 -0.14 -9.81 4.16
CA ALA A 125 0.16 -8.84 5.22
C ALA A 125 1.66 -8.46 5.33
N ASP A 126 2.54 -8.99 4.46
CA ASP A 126 3.98 -8.75 4.61
C ASP A 126 4.38 -7.34 4.13
N ARG A 127 4.66 -6.45 5.09
CA ARG A 127 5.17 -5.09 4.82
C ARG A 127 6.41 -5.05 3.94
N SER A 128 7.31 -6.02 4.06
CA SER A 128 8.50 -6.06 3.21
C SER A 128 8.15 -6.34 1.75
N MET A 129 7.03 -7.04 1.47
CA MET A 129 6.51 -7.24 0.12
C MET A 129 5.81 -5.98 -0.41
N TYR A 130 5.17 -5.18 0.45
CA TYR A 130 4.64 -3.87 0.06
C TYR A 130 5.76 -2.90 -0.34
N GLU A 131 6.84 -2.81 0.43
CA GLU A 131 7.95 -1.90 0.10
C GLU A 131 8.72 -2.35 -1.16
N GLN A 132 8.93 -3.66 -1.35
CA GLN A 132 9.43 -4.21 -2.62
C GLN A 132 8.51 -3.83 -3.80
N THR A 133 7.20 -3.97 -3.61
CA THR A 133 6.20 -3.64 -4.62
C THR A 133 6.18 -2.14 -4.92
N ARG A 134 6.21 -1.28 -3.89
CA ARG A 134 6.28 0.17 -4.04
C ARG A 134 7.53 0.59 -4.80
N SER A 135 8.70 0.09 -4.39
CA SER A 135 9.97 0.41 -5.04
C SER A 135 9.92 0.07 -6.54
N ALA A 136 9.48 -1.15 -6.88
CA ALA A 136 9.44 -1.61 -8.27
C ALA A 136 8.33 -0.98 -9.14
N LEU A 137 7.19 -0.57 -8.56
CA LEU A 137 6.12 0.11 -9.30
C LEU A 137 6.38 1.62 -9.46
N SER A 138 7.12 2.23 -8.54
CA SER A 138 7.53 3.64 -8.65
C SER A 138 8.78 3.80 -9.52
N HIS A 139 9.71 2.84 -9.45
CA HIS A 139 10.95 2.82 -10.21
C HIS A 139 11.07 1.54 -11.06
N PRO A 140 10.30 1.42 -12.18
CA PRO A 140 10.65 0.48 -13.23
C PRO A 140 12.03 0.90 -13.76
N GLY A 141 13.05 0.09 -13.46
CA GLY A 141 14.46 0.43 -13.72
C GLY A 141 14.80 0.62 -15.20
N ASP A 142 16.07 0.94 -15.48
CA ASP A 142 16.60 1.49 -16.75
C ASP A 142 16.36 0.68 -18.04
N GLY A 143 15.64 -0.44 -17.99
CA GLY A 143 15.21 -1.20 -19.14
C GLY A 143 14.11 -0.51 -19.95
N LYS A 144 14.04 -0.82 -21.24
CA LYS A 144 12.87 -0.52 -22.07
C LYS A 144 11.66 -1.30 -21.55
N ASP A 145 10.45 -0.79 -21.82
CA ASP A 145 9.25 -1.56 -21.50
C ASP A 145 9.26 -2.88 -22.28
N SER A 146 9.03 -3.98 -21.57
CA SER A 146 9.24 -5.35 -22.04
C SER A 146 8.10 -6.23 -21.55
N MET A 147 7.88 -7.36 -22.21
CA MET A 147 6.86 -8.32 -21.74
C MET A 147 7.13 -8.76 -20.29
N GLU A 148 8.40 -8.98 -19.93
CA GLU A 148 8.78 -9.40 -18.58
C GLU A 148 8.57 -8.31 -17.52
N SER A 149 8.91 -7.04 -17.83
CA SER A 149 8.65 -5.92 -16.93
C SER A 149 7.15 -5.67 -16.75
N ASN A 150 6.36 -5.75 -17.83
CA ASN A 150 4.91 -5.56 -17.75
C ASN A 150 4.21 -6.73 -17.01
N VAL A 151 4.64 -7.99 -17.20
CA VAL A 151 4.11 -9.11 -16.40
C VAL A 151 4.47 -8.92 -14.91
N LYS A 152 5.72 -8.57 -14.57
CA LYS A 152 6.12 -8.25 -13.19
C LYS A 152 5.29 -7.11 -12.58
N ARG A 153 5.01 -6.07 -13.35
CA ARG A 153 4.18 -4.91 -12.97
C ARG A 153 2.74 -5.34 -12.67
N LEU A 154 2.12 -6.11 -13.55
CA LEU A 154 0.75 -6.62 -13.37
C LEU A 154 0.64 -7.53 -12.15
N MET A 155 1.55 -8.49 -11.98
CA MET A 155 1.54 -9.39 -10.80
C MET A 155 1.65 -8.62 -9.46
N ARG A 156 2.41 -7.52 -9.44
CA ARG A 156 2.52 -6.63 -8.28
C ARG A 156 1.24 -5.85 -8.01
N ILE A 157 0.56 -5.37 -9.05
CA ILE A 157 -0.75 -4.70 -8.92
C ILE A 157 -1.82 -5.70 -8.45
N ASP A 158 -1.77 -6.95 -8.94
CA ASP A 158 -2.64 -8.04 -8.52
C ASP A 158 -2.40 -8.41 -7.04
N TYR A 159 -1.15 -8.47 -6.59
CA TYR A 159 -0.79 -8.65 -5.17
C TYR A 159 -1.39 -7.56 -4.28
N LEU A 160 -1.26 -6.28 -4.66
CA LEU A 160 -1.89 -5.17 -3.93
C LEU A 160 -3.44 -5.28 -3.95
N ARG A 161 -4.02 -5.72 -5.07
CA ARG A 161 -5.48 -5.92 -5.20
C ARG A 161 -5.98 -7.00 -4.24
N GLU A 162 -5.30 -8.15 -4.15
CA GLU A 162 -5.70 -9.22 -3.24
C GLU A 162 -5.44 -8.88 -1.76
N ALA A 163 -4.33 -8.20 -1.46
CA ALA A 163 -4.08 -7.71 -0.11
C ALA A 163 -5.13 -6.68 0.35
N LEU A 164 -5.75 -5.93 -0.58
CA LEU A 164 -6.89 -5.04 -0.33
C LEU A 164 -8.27 -5.74 -0.39
N SER A 165 -8.39 -6.90 -1.04
CA SER A 165 -9.64 -7.67 -1.14
C SER A 165 -9.96 -8.37 0.19
N TRP A 166 -8.92 -8.79 0.92
CA TRP A 166 -8.99 -9.30 2.28
C TRP A 166 -9.35 -8.19 3.29
N LYS A 167 -10.61 -8.15 3.70
CA LYS A 167 -11.18 -7.10 4.57
C LYS A 167 -10.54 -7.03 5.96
N GLU A 168 -10.16 -8.19 6.51
CA GLU A 168 -9.57 -8.33 7.84
C GLU A 168 -8.04 -8.23 7.83
N ASN A 169 -7.43 -7.83 6.70
CA ASN A 169 -5.98 -7.62 6.62
C ASN A 169 -5.55 -6.56 7.66
N PRO A 170 -4.73 -6.91 8.68
CA PRO A 170 -4.35 -5.98 9.73
C PRO A 170 -3.51 -4.80 9.19
N GLU A 171 -2.87 -4.98 8.04
CA GLU A 171 -2.03 -3.97 7.41
C GLU A 171 -2.76 -3.10 6.38
N ARG A 172 -4.09 -3.26 6.21
CA ARG A 172 -4.90 -2.45 5.29
C ARG A 172 -4.68 -0.93 5.42
N PRO A 173 -4.53 -0.32 6.62
CA PRO A 173 -4.24 1.12 6.74
C PRO A 173 -2.89 1.53 6.14
N HIS A 174 -1.86 0.70 6.33
CA HIS A 174 -0.52 0.92 5.78
C HIS A 174 -0.53 0.66 4.27
N LEU A 175 -1.16 -0.42 3.81
CA LEU A 175 -1.33 -0.74 2.39
C LEU A 175 -2.02 0.38 1.59
N LEU A 176 -3.07 0.99 2.13
CA LEU A 176 -3.69 2.19 1.51
C LEU A 176 -2.69 3.36 1.41
N SER A 177 -1.89 3.60 2.47
CA SER A 177 -0.84 4.61 2.46
C SER A 177 0.27 4.30 1.44
N THR A 178 0.61 3.02 1.23
CA THR A 178 1.54 2.57 0.20
C THR A 178 1.01 2.88 -1.21
N LEU A 179 -0.27 2.63 -1.48
CA LEU A 179 -0.90 2.99 -2.75
C LEU A 179 -0.86 4.51 -2.99
N GLU A 180 -1.24 5.32 -2.00
CA GLU A 180 -1.17 6.78 -2.09
C GLU A 180 0.25 7.27 -2.37
N GLY A 181 1.23 6.67 -1.68
CA GLY A 181 2.66 6.89 -1.91
C GLY A 181 3.02 6.67 -3.37
N ILE A 182 2.80 5.47 -3.92
CA ILE A 182 3.11 5.13 -5.32
C ILE A 182 2.38 6.05 -6.30
N ILE A 183 1.12 6.43 -6.03
CA ILE A 183 0.34 7.32 -6.90
C ILE A 183 0.96 8.72 -6.94
N LEU A 184 1.29 9.29 -5.77
CA LEU A 184 1.82 10.65 -5.62
C LEU A 184 3.34 10.79 -5.80
N GLU A 185 4.10 9.69 -5.87
CA GLU A 185 5.55 9.71 -6.06
C GLU A 185 5.91 10.22 -7.46
N ASP A 186 6.73 11.26 -7.55
CA ASP A 186 7.00 11.95 -8.82
C ASP A 186 8.18 11.32 -9.59
N SER A 187 8.03 10.05 -9.94
CA SER A 187 9.03 9.19 -10.58
C SER A 187 9.27 9.46 -12.07
N PHE A 188 8.86 10.64 -12.58
CA PHE A 188 8.97 10.99 -14.00
C PHE A 188 10.29 11.72 -14.29
N GLU A 189 11.32 10.94 -14.63
CA GLU A 189 12.65 11.49 -14.90
C GLU A 189 12.78 12.18 -16.28
N PRO A 190 13.61 13.25 -16.39
CA PRO A 190 14.04 13.79 -17.66
C PRO A 190 14.72 12.71 -18.52
N GLY A 191 14.46 12.71 -19.83
CA GLY A 191 15.07 11.74 -20.75
C GLY A 191 14.50 10.31 -20.70
N MET A 192 13.70 9.94 -19.69
CA MET A 192 13.04 8.62 -19.62
C MET A 192 12.22 8.31 -20.89
N ASP A 193 12.26 7.05 -21.32
CA ASP A 193 11.62 6.56 -22.54
C ASP A 193 10.08 6.78 -22.56
N PRO A 194 9.48 7.15 -23.72
CA PRO A 194 8.03 7.38 -23.83
C PRO A 194 7.15 6.17 -23.48
N GLU A 195 7.63 4.93 -23.59
CA GLU A 195 6.91 3.71 -23.21
C GLU A 195 6.95 3.51 -21.70
N VAL A 196 8.11 3.68 -21.07
CA VAL A 196 8.24 3.66 -19.60
C VAL A 196 7.38 4.74 -18.95
N LYS A 197 7.34 5.95 -19.51
CA LYS A 197 6.43 7.03 -19.08
C LYS A 197 4.95 6.64 -19.19
N ARG A 198 4.56 5.95 -20.27
CA ARG A 198 3.19 5.43 -20.44
C ARG A 198 2.88 4.33 -19.42
N SER A 199 3.82 3.43 -19.15
CA SER A 199 3.70 2.33 -18.19
C SER A 199 3.58 2.84 -16.74
N LEU A 200 4.33 3.89 -16.37
CA LEU A 200 4.17 4.61 -15.10
C LEU A 200 2.81 5.30 -14.97
N ALA A 201 2.37 6.01 -16.01
CA ALA A 201 1.06 6.66 -16.00
C ALA A 201 -0.10 5.65 -15.93
N ALA A 202 0.01 4.51 -16.61
CA ALA A 202 -0.94 3.40 -16.53
C ALA A 202 -0.94 2.77 -15.13
N THR A 203 0.23 2.56 -14.52
CA THR A 203 0.35 2.04 -13.15
C THR A 203 -0.31 2.98 -12.14
N LYS A 204 -0.06 4.29 -12.21
CA LYS A 204 -0.72 5.28 -11.35
C LYS A 204 -2.24 5.31 -11.56
N PHE A 205 -2.72 5.12 -12.79
CA PHE A 205 -4.15 4.99 -13.09
C PHE A 205 -4.77 3.71 -12.48
N GLU A 206 -4.16 2.54 -12.69
CA GLU A 206 -4.64 1.26 -12.12
C GLU A 206 -4.67 1.30 -10.59
N LEU A 207 -3.61 1.82 -9.94
CA LEU A 207 -3.55 1.97 -8.49
C LEU A 207 -4.58 2.99 -7.97
N PHE A 208 -4.85 4.06 -8.72
CA PHE A 208 -5.94 4.98 -8.39
C PHE A 208 -7.30 4.30 -8.47
N GLU A 209 -7.56 3.46 -9.49
CA GLU A 209 -8.81 2.70 -9.58
C GLU A 209 -8.96 1.67 -8.45
N LEU A 210 -7.87 1.03 -8.01
CA LEU A 210 -7.87 0.20 -6.81
C LEU A 210 -8.23 1.01 -5.56
N LEU A 211 -7.57 2.15 -5.34
CA LEU A 211 -7.84 3.02 -4.20
C LEU A 211 -9.29 3.53 -4.23
N TYR A 212 -9.79 3.97 -5.40
CA TYR A 212 -11.15 4.48 -5.57
C TYR A 212 -12.23 3.42 -5.27
N LYS A 213 -11.98 2.16 -5.62
CA LYS A 213 -12.89 1.04 -5.29
C LYS A 213 -12.91 0.72 -3.79
N GLN A 214 -11.84 1.04 -3.06
CA GLN A 214 -11.65 0.75 -1.64
C GLN A 214 -12.04 1.92 -0.71
N ASP A 215 -11.84 3.16 -1.17
CA ASP A 215 -12.11 4.41 -0.48
C ASP A 215 -12.21 5.58 -1.50
N PRO A 216 -13.41 5.88 -2.01
CA PRO A 216 -13.61 6.93 -3.01
C PRO A 216 -13.28 8.34 -2.53
N GLU A 217 -13.37 8.61 -1.23
CA GLU A 217 -13.10 9.94 -0.67
C GLU A 217 -11.60 10.18 -0.59
N ARG A 218 -10.87 9.19 -0.05
CA ARG A 218 -9.41 9.19 0.01
C ARG A 218 -8.77 9.27 -1.37
N ALA A 219 -9.30 8.52 -2.35
CA ALA A 219 -8.88 8.63 -3.75
C ALA A 219 -9.05 10.07 -4.29
N ARG A 220 -10.22 10.70 -4.10
CA ARG A 220 -10.46 12.09 -4.57
C ARG A 220 -9.55 13.11 -3.88
N ALA A 221 -9.20 12.90 -2.61
CA ALA A 221 -8.30 13.79 -1.87
C ALA A 221 -6.92 13.92 -2.52
N LEU A 222 -6.42 12.87 -3.20
CA LEU A 222 -5.13 12.88 -3.89
C LEU A 222 -5.02 13.95 -4.98
N VAL A 223 -6.13 14.37 -5.59
CA VAL A 223 -6.14 15.48 -6.57
C VAL A 223 -5.82 16.82 -5.89
N GLY A 224 -6.29 17.00 -4.66
CA GLY A 224 -5.94 18.15 -3.83
C GLY A 224 -4.45 18.14 -3.48
N THR A 225 -3.93 16.99 -3.07
CA THR A 225 -2.52 16.81 -2.71
C THR A 225 -1.57 17.01 -3.89
N ALA A 226 -1.97 16.62 -5.11
CA ALA A 226 -1.15 16.76 -6.31
C ALA A 226 -1.14 18.19 -6.90
N ARG A 227 -1.93 19.13 -6.38
CA ARG A 227 -2.00 20.51 -6.89
C ARG A 227 -0.66 21.23 -6.77
N GLY A 228 -0.22 21.88 -7.85
CA GLY A 228 1.08 22.57 -7.94
C GLY A 228 2.28 21.63 -8.16
N THR A 229 2.06 20.31 -8.29
CA THR A 229 3.11 19.34 -8.61
C THR A 229 3.13 19.01 -10.11
N ARG A 230 4.19 18.34 -10.59
CA ARG A 230 4.25 17.81 -11.97
C ARG A 230 3.13 16.80 -12.26
N LEU A 231 2.55 16.18 -11.22
CA LEU A 231 1.48 15.18 -11.34
C LEU A 231 0.07 15.77 -11.47
N GLU A 232 -0.14 17.07 -11.22
CA GLU A 232 -1.50 17.68 -11.17
C GLU A 232 -2.36 17.31 -12.38
N LYS A 233 -1.82 17.47 -13.60
CA LYS A 233 -2.55 17.18 -14.84
C LYS A 233 -2.76 15.70 -15.12
N LEU A 234 -1.85 14.84 -14.64
CA LEU A 234 -2.07 13.39 -14.69
C LEU A 234 -3.21 13.00 -13.73
N MET A 235 -3.22 13.54 -12.51
CA MET A 235 -4.26 13.24 -11.52
C MET A 235 -5.64 13.76 -11.95
N GLU A 236 -5.74 14.99 -12.48
CA GLU A 236 -6.97 15.53 -13.09
C GLU A 236 -7.52 14.59 -14.18
N TYR A 237 -6.65 14.10 -15.08
CA TYR A 237 -7.02 13.16 -16.14
C TYR A 237 -7.49 11.81 -15.58
N ILE A 238 -6.73 11.22 -14.66
CA ILE A 238 -7.03 9.94 -14.00
C ILE A 238 -8.42 9.98 -13.38
N VAL A 239 -8.72 11.00 -12.55
CA VAL A 239 -10.01 11.12 -11.86
C VAL A 239 -11.15 11.34 -12.84
N THR A 240 -10.96 12.19 -13.86
CA THR A 240 -11.96 12.40 -14.92
C THR A 240 -12.25 11.10 -15.66
N ARG A 241 -11.25 10.24 -15.88
CA ARG A 241 -11.42 8.95 -16.56
C ARG A 241 -12.15 7.94 -15.67
N THR A 242 -11.75 7.78 -14.41
CA THR A 242 -12.39 6.88 -13.45
C THR A 242 -13.86 7.26 -13.21
N GLN A 243 -14.17 8.55 -13.07
CA GLN A 243 -15.56 9.02 -12.93
C GLN A 243 -16.45 8.62 -14.12
N ARG A 244 -15.93 8.71 -15.36
CA ARG A 244 -16.66 8.28 -16.57
C ARG A 244 -16.89 6.77 -16.62
N ILE A 245 -15.92 5.98 -16.15
CA ILE A 245 -16.04 4.51 -16.06
C ILE A 245 -17.15 4.15 -15.07
N VAL A 246 -17.09 4.69 -13.85
CA VAL A 246 -18.08 4.42 -12.79
C VAL A 246 -19.49 4.87 -13.20
N ALA A 247 -19.64 6.03 -13.84
CA ALA A 247 -20.94 6.49 -14.35
C ALA A 247 -21.52 5.53 -15.40
N LYS A 248 -20.68 5.00 -16.30
CA LYS A 248 -21.09 4.01 -17.31
C LYS A 248 -21.43 2.65 -16.69
N GLU A 249 -20.67 2.19 -15.70
CA GLU A 249 -20.96 0.95 -14.95
C GLU A 249 -22.32 1.04 -14.23
N GLN A 250 -22.63 2.20 -13.63
CA GLN A 250 -23.94 2.48 -13.02
C GLN A 250 -25.07 2.49 -14.06
N GLU A 251 -24.87 3.15 -15.21
CA GLU A 251 -25.85 3.16 -16.30
C GLU A 251 -26.17 1.73 -16.80
N LEU A 252 -25.13 0.93 -17.08
CA LEU A 252 -25.28 -0.45 -17.53
C LEU A 252 -25.96 -1.33 -16.48
N SER A 253 -25.65 -1.12 -15.19
CA SER A 253 -26.31 -1.84 -14.09
C SER A 253 -27.81 -1.53 -14.02
N LEU A 254 -28.19 -0.27 -14.19
CA LEU A 254 -29.60 0.16 -14.24
C LEU A 254 -30.33 -0.35 -15.50
N GLN A 255 -29.64 -0.43 -16.64
CA GLN A 255 -30.20 -1.03 -17.85
C GLN A 255 -30.45 -2.54 -17.65
N ALA A 256 -29.48 -3.29 -17.11
CA ALA A 256 -29.60 -4.72 -16.85
C ALA A 256 -30.75 -5.06 -15.88
N GLN A 257 -30.95 -4.24 -14.83
CA GLN A 257 -32.08 -4.39 -13.90
C GLN A 257 -33.45 -4.16 -14.59
N ARG A 258 -33.52 -3.24 -15.56
CA ARG A 258 -34.75 -2.95 -16.31
C ARG A 258 -35.08 -4.02 -17.34
N THR A 259 -34.08 -4.68 -17.92
CA THR A 259 -34.26 -5.76 -18.91
C THR A 259 -34.34 -7.15 -18.28
N GLY A 260 -33.96 -7.30 -17.01
CA GLY A 260 -33.85 -8.57 -16.29
C GLY A 260 -35.07 -9.00 -15.47
N THR A 261 -36.23 -8.34 -15.65
CA THR A 261 -37.48 -8.73 -14.97
C THR A 261 -38.40 -9.44 -15.97
N PRO A 262 -38.86 -10.68 -15.70
CA PRO A 262 -39.92 -11.33 -16.48
C PRO A 262 -41.31 -10.73 -16.20
#